data_AF-A0A556R1T5-F1
#
_entry.id   AF-A0A556R1T5-F1
#
_cell.length_a   1.000
_cell.length_b   1.000
_cell.length_c   1.000
_cell.angle_alpha   90.00
_cell.angle_beta   90.00
_cell.angle_gamma   90.00
#
_symmetry.space_group_name_H-M   'P 1'
#
loop_
_entity.id
_entity.type
_entity.pdbx_description
1 polymer ?
#
loop_
_entity_poly.entity_id
_entity_poly.type
_entity_poly.pdbx_seq_one_letter_code
_entity_poly.pdbx_strand_id
1 'polypeptide(L)'
;MSYTSEELDAMADRGELKPAPGTAVYRDPGAPALKDKELMGIFAGRPREEERRPVNVELRVKVTPTMKDPLKRIAREENLHNSSALVHSVLADFIRNRAKKACKAF
;
A
#
# COMPACT_ATOMS: atom_id res chain seq x y z
N MET A 1 2.67 -15.56 9.11
CA MET A 1 2.29 -15.10 10.46
C MET A 1 2.99 -13.76 10.67
N SER A 2 2.28 -12.70 11.07
CA SER A 2 2.92 -11.43 11.43
C SER A 2 3.11 -11.39 12.94
N TYR A 3 4.33 -11.18 13.40
CA TYR A 3 4.63 -10.92 14.80
C TYR A 3 4.16 -9.52 15.19
N THR A 4 3.68 -9.35 16.42
CA THR A 4 3.41 -8.01 16.97
C THR A 4 4.73 -7.32 17.33
N SER A 5 4.72 -5.98 17.47
CA SER A 5 5.92 -5.22 17.86
C SER A 5 6.49 -5.72 19.19
N GLU A 6 5.61 -6.00 20.15
CA GLU A 6 5.96 -6.47 21.50
C GLU A 6 6.62 -7.86 21.46
N GLU A 7 6.15 -8.74 20.57
CA GLU A 7 6.76 -10.05 20.36
C GLU A 7 8.18 -9.93 19.77
N LEU A 8 8.38 -9.00 18.83
CA LEU A 8 9.68 -8.76 18.21
C LEU A 8 10.68 -8.16 19.22
N ASP A 9 10.24 -7.24 20.07
CA ASP A 9 11.07 -6.64 21.12
C ASP A 9 11.50 -7.71 22.14
N ALA A 10 10.56 -8.56 22.58
CA ALA A 10 10.86 -9.65 23.49
C ALA A 10 11.82 -10.70 22.89
N MET A 11 11.75 -10.95 21.58
CA MET A 11 12.71 -11.81 20.87
C MET A 11 14.09 -11.16 20.71
N ALA A 12 14.13 -9.84 20.56
CA ALA A 12 15.38 -9.07 20.50
C ALA A 12 16.14 -9.15 21.84
N ASP A 13 15.41 -8.96 22.95
CA ASP A 13 15.96 -8.99 24.31
C ASP A 13 16.48 -10.37 24.71
N ARG A 14 15.79 -11.44 24.28
CA ARG A 14 16.23 -12.83 24.46
C ARG A 14 17.38 -13.24 23.53
N GLY A 15 17.81 -12.37 22.62
CA GLY A 15 18.87 -12.64 21.66
C GLY A 15 18.49 -13.64 20.55
N GLU A 16 17.20 -13.94 20.40
CA GLU A 16 16.66 -14.90 19.43
C GLU A 16 16.69 -14.34 18.00
N LEU A 17 16.71 -13.01 17.86
CA LEU A 17 16.96 -12.34 16.59
C LEU A 17 18.43 -12.41 16.23
N LYS A 18 18.74 -13.21 15.21
CA LYS A 18 20.05 -13.24 14.56
C LYS A 18 20.16 -12.09 13.57
N PRO A 19 21.23 -11.30 13.61
CA PRO A 19 21.49 -10.26 12.62
C PRO A 19 21.64 -10.88 11.24
N ALA A 20 21.24 -10.13 10.20
CA ALA A 20 21.46 -10.56 8.83
C ALA A 20 22.98 -10.67 8.56
N PRO A 21 23.44 -11.64 7.74
CA PRO A 21 24.85 -11.75 7.38
C PRO A 21 25.38 -10.41 6.82
N GLY A 22 26.49 -9.91 7.38
CA GLY A 22 27.08 -8.63 7.00
C GLY A 22 26.56 -7.39 7.75
N THR A 23 25.63 -7.55 8.70
CA THR A 23 25.20 -6.44 9.58
C THR A 23 26.00 -6.40 10.88
N ALA A 24 26.43 -5.21 11.28
CA ALA A 24 27.13 -4.97 12.54
C ALA A 24 26.15 -5.07 13.72
N VAL A 25 26.61 -5.61 14.85
CA VAL A 25 25.83 -5.79 16.08
C VAL A 25 26.33 -4.82 17.15
N TYR A 26 25.40 -4.09 17.76
CA TYR A 26 25.70 -3.00 18.71
C TYR A 26 25.15 -3.27 20.12
N ARG A 27 25.17 -4.52 20.57
CA ARG A 27 24.53 -4.93 21.84
C ARG A 27 25.37 -4.63 23.09
N ASP A 28 26.67 -4.48 22.95
CA ASP A 28 27.57 -4.39 24.10
C ASP A 28 27.82 -2.92 24.54
N PRO A 29 28.01 -2.66 25.84
CA PRO A 29 28.37 -1.32 26.34
C PRO A 29 29.66 -0.72 25.76
N GLY A 30 30.52 -1.55 25.16
CA GLY A 30 31.74 -1.15 24.45
C GLY A 30 31.62 -1.16 22.93
N ALA A 31 30.40 -1.31 22.38
CA ALA A 31 30.20 -1.35 20.95
C ALA A 31 30.65 -0.03 20.30
N PRO A 32 31.34 -0.09 19.14
CA PRO A 32 31.75 1.11 18.42
C PRO A 32 30.52 1.93 18.02
N ALA A 33 30.65 3.25 17.97
CA ALA A 33 29.60 4.11 17.46
C ALA A 33 29.20 3.71 16.03
N LEU A 34 27.91 3.72 15.76
CA LEU A 34 27.35 3.53 14.41
C LEU A 34 28.00 4.50 13.43
N LYS A 35 28.47 4.00 12.28
CA LYS A 35 28.99 4.83 11.20
C LYS A 35 27.86 5.31 10.30
N ASP A 36 28.04 6.42 9.63
CA ASP A 36 27.04 7.01 8.72
C ASP A 36 26.47 6.03 7.69
N LYS A 37 27.31 5.14 7.14
CA LYS A 37 26.87 4.11 6.18
C LYS A 37 25.89 3.11 6.80
N GLU A 38 26.07 2.80 8.08
CA GLU A 38 25.24 1.84 8.82
C GLU A 38 23.93 2.50 9.25
N LEU A 39 23.96 3.78 9.64
CA LEU A 39 22.77 4.60 9.86
C LEU A 39 21.91 4.68 8.59
N MET A 40 22.53 4.97 7.45
CA MET A 40 21.80 5.05 6.16
C MET A 40 21.25 3.67 5.73
N GLY A 41 21.95 2.58 6.06
CA GLY A 41 21.49 1.21 5.82
C GLY A 41 20.19 0.85 6.57
N ILE A 42 20.03 1.35 7.81
CA ILE A 42 18.81 1.15 8.62
C ILE A 42 17.58 1.74 7.92
N PHE A 43 17.75 2.82 7.15
CA PHE A 43 16.66 3.51 6.47
C PHE A 43 16.55 3.17 4.97
N ALA A 44 17.48 2.39 4.41
CA ALA A 44 17.53 2.09 2.97
C ALA A 44 16.32 1.30 2.45
N GLY A 45 15.53 0.67 3.33
CA GLY A 45 14.31 -0.07 2.98
C GLY A 45 13.00 0.59 3.40
N ARG A 46 13.02 1.75 4.09
CA ARG A 46 11.78 2.44 4.45
C ARG A 46 11.33 3.30 3.26
N PRO A 47 10.07 3.20 2.80
CA PRO A 47 9.56 4.09 1.78
C PRO A 47 9.70 5.53 2.28
N ARG A 48 10.49 6.33 1.57
CA ARG A 48 10.62 7.77 1.86
C ARG A 48 9.30 8.45 1.52
N GLU A 49 8.87 9.44 2.29
CA GLU A 49 7.63 10.20 2.01
C GLU A 49 7.64 10.86 0.62
N GLU A 50 8.83 11.10 0.06
CA GLU A 50 9.04 11.63 -1.29
C GLU A 50 8.65 10.62 -2.39
N GLU A 51 8.70 9.31 -2.12
CA GLU A 51 8.08 8.28 -2.97
C GLU A 51 6.59 8.17 -2.62
N ARG A 52 5.81 9.18 -3.00
CA ARG A 52 4.35 9.05 -3.09
C ARG A 52 4.00 8.05 -4.19
N ARG A 53 4.20 6.77 -3.92
CA ARG A 53 3.64 5.71 -4.75
C ARG A 53 2.12 5.87 -4.69
N PRO A 54 1.41 5.89 -5.83
CA PRO A 54 -0.03 5.83 -5.79
C PRO A 54 -0.42 4.56 -5.03
N VAL A 55 -1.01 4.73 -3.85
CA VAL A 55 -1.54 3.60 -3.11
C VAL A 55 -2.75 3.14 -3.92
N ASN A 56 -2.62 1.98 -4.56
CA ASN A 56 -3.76 1.34 -5.21
C ASN A 56 -4.73 0.91 -4.10
N VAL A 57 -5.74 1.75 -3.84
CA VAL A 57 -6.81 1.43 -2.91
C VAL A 57 -7.85 0.59 -3.64
N GLU A 58 -7.98 -0.68 -3.24
CA GLU A 58 -9.03 -1.55 -3.75
C GLU A 58 -10.33 -1.33 -2.96
N LEU A 59 -11.43 -1.05 -3.67
CA LEU A 59 -12.75 -0.87 -3.08
C LEU A 59 -13.66 -2.05 -3.42
N ARG A 60 -14.35 -2.59 -2.41
CA ARG A 60 -15.42 -3.58 -2.62
C ARG A 60 -16.76 -2.86 -2.79
N VAL A 61 -17.26 -2.82 -4.02
CA VAL A 61 -18.56 -2.21 -4.35
C VAL A 61 -19.65 -3.28 -4.39
N LYS A 62 -20.74 -3.06 -3.64
CA LYS A 62 -21.96 -3.88 -3.75
C LYS A 62 -22.87 -3.26 -4.82
N VAL A 63 -23.32 -4.09 -5.75
CA VAL A 63 -24.33 -3.74 -6.75
C VAL A 63 -25.61 -4.50 -6.49
N THR A 64 -26.74 -3.98 -6.96
CA THR A 64 -28.02 -4.68 -6.86
C THR A 64 -27.98 -5.98 -7.68
N PRO A 65 -28.68 -7.04 -7.26
CA PRO A 65 -28.68 -8.31 -7.99
C PRO A 65 -29.10 -8.17 -9.46
N THR A 66 -30.06 -7.29 -9.73
CA THR A 66 -30.57 -7.00 -11.08
C THR A 66 -29.53 -6.39 -12.02
N MET A 67 -28.47 -5.76 -11.49
CA MET A 67 -27.42 -5.12 -12.28
C MET A 67 -26.26 -6.04 -12.62
N LYS A 68 -26.17 -7.22 -12.00
CA LYS A 68 -25.00 -8.10 -12.14
C LYS A 68 -24.81 -8.60 -13.58
N ASP A 69 -25.88 -9.05 -14.22
CA ASP A 69 -25.83 -9.56 -15.59
C ASP A 69 -25.70 -8.44 -16.64
N PRO A 70 -26.43 -7.32 -16.53
CA PRO A 70 -26.19 -6.15 -17.37
C PRO A 70 -24.74 -5.65 -17.34
N LEU A 71 -24.12 -5.54 -16.15
CA LEU A 71 -22.74 -5.09 -16.03
C LEU A 71 -21.75 -6.04 -16.73
N LYS A 72 -21.95 -7.35 -16.61
CA LYS A 72 -21.12 -8.34 -17.31
C LYS A 72 -21.29 -8.26 -18.82
N ARG A 73 -22.52 -8.05 -19.29
CA ARG A 73 -22.83 -7.94 -20.72
C ARG A 73 -22.16 -6.70 -21.31
N ILE A 74 -22.36 -5.54 -20.71
CA ILE A 74 -21.78 -4.27 -21.17
C ILE A 74 -20.25 -4.33 -21.14
N ALA A 75 -19.66 -4.89 -20.08
CA ALA A 75 -18.21 -5.04 -20.00
C ALA A 75 -17.65 -5.89 -21.17
N ARG A 76 -18.38 -6.91 -21.64
CA ARG A 76 -17.99 -7.68 -22.83
C ARG A 76 -18.15 -6.90 -24.11
N GLU A 77 -19.27 -6.19 -24.27
CA GLU A 77 -19.55 -5.36 -25.45
C GLU A 77 -18.51 -4.24 -25.62
N GLU A 78 -18.00 -3.68 -24.51
CA GLU A 78 -16.95 -2.66 -24.48
C GLU A 78 -15.51 -3.22 -24.50
N ASN A 79 -15.34 -4.54 -24.66
CA ASN A 79 -14.04 -5.23 -24.61
C ASN A 79 -13.23 -4.95 -23.32
N LEU A 80 -13.91 -4.79 -22.19
CA LEU A 80 -13.30 -4.62 -20.89
C LEU A 80 -12.98 -5.99 -20.25
N HIS A 81 -11.86 -6.07 -19.53
CA HIS A 81 -11.41 -7.31 -18.89
C HIS A 81 -12.39 -7.85 -17.83
N ASN A 82 -13.13 -6.98 -17.13
CA ASN A 82 -14.11 -7.39 -16.13
C ASN A 82 -15.13 -6.27 -15.83
N SER A 83 -16.19 -6.62 -15.09
CA SER A 83 -17.20 -5.66 -14.63
C SER A 83 -16.66 -4.58 -13.70
N SER A 84 -15.55 -4.83 -13.00
CA SER A 84 -14.92 -3.84 -12.12
C SER A 84 -14.28 -2.69 -12.91
N ALA A 85 -13.70 -2.98 -14.07
CA ALA A 85 -13.18 -1.96 -14.99
C ALA A 85 -14.29 -1.04 -15.49
N LEU A 86 -15.47 -1.60 -15.80
CA LEU A 86 -16.66 -0.83 -16.17
C LEU A 86 -17.15 0.05 -15.00
N VAL A 87 -17.23 -0.49 -13.78
CA VAL A 87 -17.62 0.32 -12.61
C VAL A 87 -16.62 1.45 -12.37
N HIS A 88 -15.33 1.19 -12.55
CA HIS A 88 -14.28 2.21 -12.41
C HIS A 88 -14.40 3.32 -13.47
N SER A 89 -14.65 3.00 -14.74
CA SER A 89 -14.83 4.01 -15.79
C SER A 89 -16.05 4.89 -15.52
N VAL A 90 -17.19 4.29 -15.19
CA VAL A 90 -18.43 5.01 -14.86
C VAL A 90 -18.23 5.91 -13.64
N LEU A 91 -17.54 5.43 -12.60
CA LEU A 91 -17.25 6.22 -11.40
C LEU A 91 -16.34 7.41 -11.72
N ALA A 92 -15.31 7.19 -12.54
CA ALA A 92 -14.41 8.26 -12.98
C ALA A 92 -15.18 9.34 -13.77
N ASP A 93 -16.07 8.96 -14.68
CA ASP A 93 -16.92 9.89 -15.43
C ASP A 93 -17.86 10.67 -14.53
N PHE A 94 -18.49 9.98 -13.58
CA PHE A 94 -19.37 10.61 -12.59
C PHE A 94 -18.63 11.68 -11.78
N ILE A 95 -17.45 11.34 -11.25
CA ILE A 95 -16.62 12.27 -10.46
C ILE A 95 -16.18 13.45 -11.31
N ARG A 96 -15.67 13.21 -12.53
CA ARG A 96 -15.25 14.28 -13.46
C ARG A 96 -16.40 15.24 -13.77
N ASN A 97 -17.59 14.71 -14.02
CA ASN A 97 -18.77 15.53 -14.33
C ASN A 97 -19.27 16.32 -13.11
N ARG A 98 -19.23 15.73 -11.91
CA ARG A 98 -19.54 16.44 -10.66
C ARG A 98 -18.54 17.57 -10.36
N ALA A 99 -17.25 17.32 -10.54
CA ALA A 99 -16.21 18.33 -10.37
C ALA A 99 -16.40 19.50 -11.35
N LYS A 100 -16.66 19.21 -12.63
CA LYS A 100 -16.96 20.25 -13.64
C LYS A 100 -18.20 21.08 -13.29
N LYS A 101 -19.25 20.47 -12.73
CA LYS A 101 -20.44 21.20 -12.27
C LYS A 101 -20.13 22.08 -11.05
N ALA A 102 -19.36 21.59 -10.10
CA ALA A 102 -18.95 22.35 -8.93
C ALA A 102 -18.11 23.58 -9.33
N CYS A 103 -17.18 23.44 -10.27
CA CYS A 103 -16.36 24.56 -10.76
C CYS A 103 -17.13 25.60 -11.58
N LYS A 104 -18.31 25.28 -12.12
CA LYS A 104 -19.18 26.24 -12.83
C LYS A 104 -20.10 27.04 -11.89
N ALA A 105 -20.14 26.69 -10.61
CA ALA A 105 -20.97 27.34 -9.60
C ALA A 105 -20.21 28.43 -8.81
N PHE A 106 -18.95 28.68 -9.17
CA PHE A 106 -18.11 29.79 -8.69
C PHE A 106 -17.85 30.74 -9.86
#